data_AF-A0A2D4PSM7-F1
#
_entry.id   AF-A0A2D4PSM7-F1
#
_cell.length_a   1.000
_cell.length_b   1.000
_cell.length_c   1.000
_cell.angle_alpha   90.00
_cell.angle_beta   90.00
_cell.angle_gamma   90.00
#
_symmetry.space_group_name_H-M   'P 1'
#
loop_
_entity.id
_entity.type
_entity.pdbx_description
1 polymer ?
#
loop_
_entity_poly.entity_id
_entity_poly.type
_entity_poly.pdbx_seq_one_letter_code
_entity_poly.pdbx_strand_id
1 'polypeptide(L)'
;MGDRSVLYKSLNPNLLAVVTESTDTHPERSFIGIYLIDGVTGRIIHSSVQKKAEGPVHIVHSENWVVYLYWNAKARRNEFTVLELYEGTTQYNATAFSSLDRPYSPRVLQQSYIFPSAISTLEATITERGVTSRHLLIGLPSGAILSLPKALLDPRRPEVPTEQTREENLIPYSPDVQIHAERFINYNQTISRMKGIYTAP
;
A
#
# COMPACT_ATOMS: atom_id res chain seq x y z
N MET A 1 14.72 -6.87 -12.88
CA MET A 1 15.64 -7.24 -11.79
C MET A 1 17.05 -6.86 -12.20
N GLY A 2 17.96 -6.71 -11.24
CA GLY A 2 19.34 -6.25 -11.49
C GLY A 2 20.08 -7.13 -12.51
N ASP A 3 19.74 -8.42 -12.53
CA ASP A 3 20.24 -9.45 -13.44
C ASP A 3 19.54 -9.50 -14.81
N ARG A 4 18.76 -8.47 -15.17
CA ARG A 4 17.92 -8.41 -16.40
C ARG A 4 16.75 -9.40 -16.42
N SER A 5 16.49 -10.14 -15.35
CA SER A 5 15.28 -10.95 -15.25
C SER A 5 14.04 -10.07 -15.00
N VAL A 6 12.85 -10.61 -15.28
CA VAL A 6 11.57 -9.91 -15.11
C VAL A 6 10.84 -10.52 -13.93
N LEU A 7 10.24 -9.68 -13.08
CA LEU A 7 9.29 -10.09 -12.07
C LEU A 7 7.91 -9.56 -12.46
N TYR A 8 7.03 -10.48 -12.83
CA TYR A 8 5.70 -10.15 -13.30
C TYR A 8 4.78 -9.83 -12.13
N LYS A 9 4.08 -8.70 -12.24
CA LYS A 9 3.04 -8.28 -11.31
C LYS A 9 1.83 -9.18 -11.45
N SER A 10 1.16 -9.48 -10.34
CA SER A 10 -0.15 -10.13 -10.39
C SER A 10 -1.25 -9.08 -10.43
N LEU A 11 -1.93 -8.99 -11.57
CA LEU A 11 -2.99 -8.02 -11.83
C LEU A 11 -4.33 -8.75 -11.94
N ASN A 12 -4.96 -8.99 -10.79
CA ASN A 12 -6.29 -9.58 -10.75
C ASN A 12 -7.34 -8.45 -10.79
N PRO A 13 -8.10 -8.28 -11.90
CA PRO A 13 -9.11 -7.23 -12.02
C PRO A 13 -10.30 -7.43 -11.07
N ASN A 14 -10.48 -8.66 -10.54
CA ASN A 14 -11.57 -9.02 -9.65
C ASN A 14 -11.12 -9.06 -8.18
N LEU A 15 -9.94 -8.49 -7.86
CA LEU A 15 -9.39 -8.49 -6.51
C LEU A 15 -10.09 -7.46 -5.63
N LEU A 16 -10.54 -7.91 -4.47
CA LEU A 16 -11.13 -7.06 -3.43
C LEU A 16 -10.20 -7.06 -2.21
N ALA A 17 -9.96 -5.87 -1.66
CA ALA A 17 -9.27 -5.70 -0.38
C ALA A 17 -10.32 -5.41 0.70
N VAL A 18 -10.47 -6.34 1.63
CA VAL A 18 -11.41 -6.24 2.76
C VAL A 18 -10.62 -5.98 4.03
N VAL A 19 -11.05 -4.99 4.79
CA VAL A 19 -10.47 -4.61 6.08
C VAL A 19 -11.47 -4.93 7.19
N THR A 20 -10.99 -5.50 8.28
CA THR A 20 -11.78 -5.79 9.48
C THR A 20 -11.08 -5.24 10.71
N GLU A 21 -11.84 -4.67 11.64
CA GLU A 21 -11.33 -4.23 12.94
C GLU A 21 -11.87 -5.14 14.05
N SER A 22 -11.06 -5.41 15.07
CA SER A 22 -11.47 -6.22 16.20
C SER A 22 -12.54 -5.54 17.04
N THR A 23 -13.51 -6.30 17.54
CA THR A 23 -14.53 -5.78 18.47
C THR A 23 -13.97 -5.52 19.88
N ASP A 24 -12.92 -6.25 20.28
CA ASP A 24 -12.20 -5.95 21.53
C ASP A 24 -11.27 -4.76 21.28
N THR A 25 -11.58 -3.63 21.91
CA THR A 25 -10.83 -2.37 21.80
C THR A 25 -9.71 -2.28 22.84
N HIS A 26 -9.44 -3.34 23.59
CA HIS A 26 -8.34 -3.34 24.54
C HIS A 26 -6.99 -3.31 23.80
N PRO A 27 -6.07 -2.35 24.07
CA PRO A 27 -4.83 -2.15 23.30
C PRO A 27 -3.91 -3.38 23.14
N GLU A 28 -3.98 -4.32 24.10
CA GLU A 28 -3.19 -5.55 24.06
C GLU A 28 -3.81 -6.66 23.19
N ARG A 29 -5.10 -6.54 22.87
CA ARG A 29 -5.91 -7.55 22.16
C ARG A 29 -6.50 -7.03 20.85
N SER A 30 -6.49 -5.72 20.64
CA SER A 30 -6.96 -5.10 19.40
C SER A 30 -6.15 -5.57 18.19
N PHE A 31 -6.81 -5.74 17.05
CA PHE A 31 -6.15 -6.11 15.80
C PHE A 31 -6.93 -5.60 14.59
N ILE A 32 -6.20 -5.48 13.47
CA ILE A 32 -6.75 -5.21 12.15
C ILE A 32 -6.47 -6.41 11.25
N GLY A 33 -7.52 -6.94 10.62
CA GLY A 33 -7.44 -7.99 9.61
C GLY A 33 -7.51 -7.41 8.20
N ILE A 34 -6.67 -7.91 7.31
CA ILE A 34 -6.66 -7.58 5.88
C ILE A 34 -6.84 -8.87 5.09
N TYR A 35 -7.85 -8.90 4.22
CA TYR A 35 -8.15 -10.04 3.36
C TYR A 35 -8.18 -9.59 1.91
N LEU A 36 -7.33 -10.21 1.08
CA LEU A 36 -7.39 -10.06 -0.37
C LEU A 36 -8.17 -11.23 -0.93
N ILE A 37 -9.31 -10.95 -1.55
CA ILE A 37 -10.29 -11.96 -1.97
C ILE A 37 -10.52 -11.80 -3.47
N ASP A 38 -10.51 -12.93 -4.18
CA ASP A 38 -10.97 -12.96 -5.57
C ASP A 38 -12.51 -12.92 -5.60
N GLY A 39 -13.09 -11.88 -6.20
CA GLY A 39 -14.53 -11.65 -6.22
C GLY A 39 -15.33 -12.63 -7.07
N VAL A 40 -14.69 -13.41 -7.94
CA VAL A 40 -15.35 -14.41 -8.79
C VAL A 40 -15.43 -15.76 -8.10
N THR A 41 -14.31 -16.22 -7.55
CA THR A 41 -14.19 -17.55 -6.92
C THR A 41 -14.44 -17.53 -5.42
N GLY A 42 -14.36 -16.36 -4.77
CA GLY A 42 -14.37 -16.22 -3.32
C GLY A 42 -13.08 -16.70 -2.64
N ARG A 43 -12.04 -17.08 -3.41
CA ARG A 43 -10.77 -17.55 -2.85
C ARG A 43 -10.06 -16.41 -2.13
N ILE A 44 -9.63 -16.66 -0.90
CA ILE A 44 -8.74 -15.77 -0.17
C ILE A 44 -7.33 -15.93 -0.74
N ILE A 45 -6.83 -14.90 -1.41
CA ILE A 45 -5.48 -14.83 -1.97
C ILE A 45 -4.46 -14.55 -0.85
N HIS A 46 -4.81 -13.67 0.07
CA HIS A 46 -3.95 -13.29 1.18
C HIS A 46 -4.79 -12.93 2.39
N SER A 47 -4.31 -13.33 3.57
CA SER A 47 -4.87 -12.93 4.85
C SER A 47 -3.73 -12.47 5.76
N SER A 48 -3.83 -11.26 6.30
CA SER A 48 -2.87 -10.71 7.26
C SER A 48 -3.60 -10.16 8.48
N VAL A 49 -2.96 -10.27 9.63
CA VAL A 49 -3.48 -9.75 10.91
C VAL A 49 -2.41 -8.88 11.55
N GLN A 50 -2.68 -7.58 11.64
CA GLN A 50 -1.87 -6.64 12.38
C GLN A 50 -2.33 -6.63 13.84
N LYS A 51 -1.49 -7.15 14.73
CA LYS A 51 -1.79 -7.24 16.17
C LYS A 51 -1.50 -5.91 16.86
N LYS A 52 -2.24 -5.62 17.93
CA LYS A 52 -2.13 -4.38 18.71
C LYS A 52 -2.28 -3.15 17.81
N ALA A 53 -3.25 -3.23 16.92
CA ALA A 53 -3.52 -2.24 15.88
C ALA A 53 -4.98 -1.83 15.95
N GLU A 54 -5.24 -0.53 15.81
CA GLU A 54 -6.55 0.09 15.97
C GLU A 54 -6.85 1.00 14.78
N GLY A 55 -8.14 1.17 14.48
CA GLY A 55 -8.61 2.09 13.47
C GLY A 55 -8.56 3.56 13.92
N PRO A 56 -9.01 4.49 13.06
CA PRO A 56 -9.60 4.23 11.74
C PRO A 56 -8.57 3.75 10.72
N VAL A 57 -8.94 2.75 9.90
CA VAL A 57 -8.08 2.28 8.81
C VAL A 57 -8.40 3.04 7.53
N HIS A 58 -7.38 3.62 6.92
CA HIS A 58 -7.47 4.16 5.55
C HIS A 58 -6.75 3.22 4.60
N ILE A 59 -7.39 2.87 3.49
CA ILE A 59 -6.87 1.89 2.53
C ILE A 59 -6.99 2.42 1.11
N VAL A 60 -5.97 2.15 0.30
CA VAL A 60 -5.95 2.35 -1.15
C VAL A 60 -5.51 1.05 -1.80
N HIS A 61 -6.31 0.55 -2.73
CA HIS A 61 -5.99 -0.60 -3.57
C HIS A 61 -5.87 -0.11 -5.01
N SER A 62 -4.74 -0.40 -5.66
CA SER A 62 -4.49 0.01 -7.04
C SER A 62 -3.54 -0.96 -7.73
N GLU A 63 -3.84 -1.32 -8.98
CA GLU A 63 -3.04 -2.23 -9.80
C GLU A 63 -2.69 -3.54 -9.08
N ASN A 64 -1.43 -3.72 -8.65
CA ASN A 64 -0.93 -4.90 -7.98
C ASN A 64 -0.59 -4.65 -6.49
N TRP A 65 -0.97 -3.51 -5.94
CA TRP A 65 -0.55 -3.08 -4.61
C TRP A 65 -1.69 -2.56 -3.76
N VAL A 66 -1.56 -2.75 -2.46
CA VAL A 66 -2.48 -2.24 -1.45
C VAL A 66 -1.66 -1.50 -0.41
N VAL A 67 -2.05 -0.27 -0.09
CA VAL A 67 -1.48 0.49 1.02
C VAL A 67 -2.59 0.76 2.01
N TYR A 68 -2.35 0.46 3.27
CA TYR A 68 -3.28 0.82 4.33
C TYR A 68 -2.54 1.42 5.51
N LEU A 69 -3.20 2.34 6.22
CA LEU A 69 -2.67 3.00 7.41
C LEU A 69 -3.53 2.65 8.61
N TYR A 70 -2.89 2.40 9.75
CA TYR A 70 -3.53 2.14 11.02
C TYR A 70 -2.75 2.73 12.20
N TRP A 71 -3.35 2.72 13.39
CA TRP A 71 -2.69 3.11 14.64
C TRP A 71 -2.10 1.88 15.34
N ASN A 72 -0.79 1.90 15.61
CA ASN A 72 -0.14 0.87 16.43
C ASN A 72 -0.28 1.22 17.91
N ALA A 73 -1.12 0.49 18.63
CA ALA A 73 -1.44 0.75 20.03
C ALA A 73 -0.25 0.49 20.98
N LYS A 74 0.62 -0.48 20.63
CA LYS A 74 1.83 -0.80 21.42
C LYS A 74 2.87 0.32 21.34
N ALA A 75 3.16 0.78 20.12
CA ALA A 75 4.18 1.80 19.87
C ALA A 75 3.64 3.23 19.93
N ARG A 76 2.31 3.39 19.99
CA ARG A 76 1.58 4.68 20.01
C ARG A 76 1.96 5.58 18.84
N ARG A 77 1.85 5.04 17.62
CA ARG A 77 2.20 5.74 16.38
C ARG A 77 1.38 5.25 15.19
N ASN A 78 1.28 6.05 14.15
CA ASN A 78 0.66 5.64 12.89
C ASN A 78 1.66 4.82 12.06
N GLU A 79 1.16 3.78 11.40
CA GLU A 79 1.96 2.92 10.54
C GLU A 79 1.24 2.72 9.19
N PHE A 80 1.97 2.91 8.10
CA PHE A 80 1.59 2.42 6.78
C PHE A 80 2.06 0.97 6.65
N THR A 81 1.25 0.12 6.04
CA THR A 81 1.72 -1.16 5.51
C THR A 81 1.37 -1.24 4.05
N VAL A 82 2.36 -1.71 3.28
CA VAL A 82 2.27 -1.92 1.85
C VAL A 82 2.25 -3.42 1.59
N LEU A 83 1.36 -3.83 0.71
CA LEU A 83 1.30 -5.16 0.11
C LEU A 83 1.53 -5.02 -1.40
N GLU A 84 2.39 -5.87 -1.97
CA GLU A 84 2.53 -5.99 -3.42
C GLU A 84 2.44 -7.44 -3.86
N LEU A 85 1.68 -7.69 -4.92
CA LEU A 85 1.41 -9.02 -5.44
C LEU A 85 2.20 -9.26 -6.74
N TYR A 86 2.90 -10.39 -6.78
CA TYR A 86 3.74 -10.81 -7.89
C TYR A 86 3.44 -12.26 -8.28
N GLU A 87 3.47 -12.56 -9.58
CA GLU A 87 3.30 -13.94 -10.09
C GLU A 87 4.62 -14.72 -10.02
N GLY A 88 5.75 -14.04 -10.25
CA GLY A 88 7.07 -14.64 -10.30
C GLY A 88 7.83 -14.24 -11.57
N THR A 89 8.78 -15.08 -11.98
CA THR A 89 9.60 -14.84 -13.18
C THR A 89 8.94 -15.30 -14.47
N THR A 90 7.87 -16.09 -14.38
CA THR A 90 7.07 -16.58 -15.51
C THR A 90 5.63 -16.12 -15.36
N GLN A 91 5.01 -15.72 -16.48
CA GLN A 91 3.57 -15.47 -16.53
C GLN A 91 2.84 -16.77 -16.82
N TYR A 92 1.72 -17.00 -16.13
CA TYR A 92 0.87 -18.15 -16.42
C TYR A 92 0.17 -18.00 -17.78
N ASN A 93 -0.45 -16.85 -18.01
CA ASN A 93 -1.09 -16.51 -19.27
C ASN A 93 -0.92 -15.02 -19.53
N ALA A 94 -0.26 -14.67 -20.63
CA ALA A 94 0.07 -13.30 -21.00
C ALA A 94 -1.04 -12.60 -21.81
N THR A 95 -1.99 -13.35 -22.38
CA THR A 95 -3.02 -12.78 -23.26
C THR A 95 -4.31 -12.46 -22.53
N ALA A 96 -4.70 -13.30 -21.56
CA ALA A 96 -5.94 -13.14 -20.83
C ALA A 96 -5.80 -13.49 -19.34
N PHE A 97 -6.59 -12.80 -18.53
CA PHE A 97 -6.78 -13.10 -17.12
C PHE A 97 -8.09 -13.86 -16.91
N SER A 98 -8.04 -14.98 -16.20
CA SER A 98 -9.24 -15.71 -15.72
C SER A 98 -9.06 -16.09 -14.25
N SER A 99 -10.00 -15.69 -13.40
CA SER A 99 -10.02 -16.07 -11.98
C SER A 99 -10.24 -17.57 -11.76
N LEU A 100 -10.90 -18.25 -12.70
CA LEU A 100 -11.28 -19.67 -12.58
C LEU A 100 -10.13 -20.63 -12.89
N ASP A 101 -9.16 -20.20 -13.69
CA ASP A 101 -8.09 -21.02 -14.24
C ASP A 101 -6.72 -20.54 -13.73
N ARG A 102 -6.63 -20.25 -12.43
CA ARG A 102 -5.40 -19.82 -11.76
C ARG A 102 -4.89 -20.92 -10.83
N PRO A 103 -3.88 -21.71 -11.24
CA PRO A 103 -3.35 -22.80 -10.42
C PRO A 103 -2.51 -22.30 -9.23
N TYR A 104 -1.83 -21.16 -9.38
CA TYR A 104 -0.90 -20.63 -8.38
C TYR A 104 -1.41 -19.33 -7.75
N SER A 105 -1.19 -19.20 -6.44
CA SER A 105 -1.41 -17.94 -5.73
C SER A 105 -0.21 -17.01 -5.93
N PRO A 106 -0.45 -15.69 -6.06
CA PRO A 106 0.62 -14.72 -6.17
C PRO A 106 1.47 -14.69 -4.89
N ARG A 107 2.75 -14.41 -5.06
CA ARG A 107 3.67 -14.07 -3.97
C ARG A 107 3.34 -12.66 -3.49
N VAL A 108 2.97 -12.55 -2.22
CA VAL A 108 2.70 -11.27 -1.57
C VAL A 108 3.93 -10.83 -0.80
N LEU A 109 4.46 -9.67 -1.16
CA LEU A 109 5.49 -8.97 -0.40
C LEU A 109 4.82 -7.93 0.49
N GLN A 110 5.31 -7.79 1.72
CA GLN A 110 4.78 -6.81 2.67
C GLN A 110 5.91 -6.07 3.38
N GLN A 111 5.70 -4.79 3.66
CA GLN A 111 6.58 -3.99 4.50
C GLN A 111 5.80 -2.86 5.16
N SER A 112 6.12 -2.61 6.43
CA SER A 112 5.51 -1.54 7.21
C SER A 112 6.45 -0.35 7.34
N TYR A 113 5.88 0.84 7.50
CA TYR A 113 6.56 2.12 7.62
C TYR A 113 5.86 2.96 8.69
N ILE A 114 6.60 3.81 9.38
CA ILE A 114 6.10 4.72 10.40
C ILE A 114 5.72 6.03 9.73
N PHE A 115 4.55 6.56 10.08
CA PHE A 115 4.10 7.87 9.63
C PHE A 115 3.93 8.82 10.82
N PRO A 116 4.55 10.02 10.80
CA PRO A 116 4.65 10.87 11.99
C PRO A 116 3.37 11.68 12.30
N SER A 117 2.32 11.54 11.48
CA SER A 117 1.06 12.27 11.65
C SER A 117 -0.14 11.34 11.51
N ALA A 118 -1.28 11.74 12.07
CA ALA A 118 -2.55 11.11 11.72
C ALA A 118 -2.95 11.54 10.30
N ILE A 119 -3.93 10.85 9.71
CA ILE A 119 -4.47 11.20 8.40
C ILE A 119 -5.99 11.34 8.48
N SER A 120 -6.56 12.13 7.58
CA SER A 120 -8.00 12.31 7.43
C SER A 120 -8.54 11.58 6.21
N THR A 121 -7.73 11.46 5.15
CA THR A 121 -8.09 10.76 3.92
C THR A 121 -6.83 10.37 3.15
N LEU A 122 -6.96 9.37 2.27
CA LEU A 122 -5.90 8.79 1.49
C LEU A 122 -6.46 8.42 0.11
N GLU A 123 -5.79 8.83 -0.96
CA GLU A 123 -6.20 8.51 -2.33
C GLU A 123 -4.99 8.34 -3.26
N ALA A 124 -5.10 7.59 -4.35
CA ALA A 124 -4.03 7.45 -5.34
C ALA A 124 -4.22 8.38 -6.55
N THR A 125 -3.12 8.83 -7.16
CA THR A 125 -3.20 9.53 -8.45
C THR A 125 -3.57 8.58 -9.59
N ILE A 126 -4.43 9.05 -10.50
CA ILE A 126 -4.84 8.34 -11.71
C ILE A 126 -4.53 9.12 -12.99
N THR A 127 -4.06 8.42 -14.01
CA THR A 127 -3.82 8.94 -15.36
C THR A 127 -4.26 7.92 -16.41
N GLU A 128 -4.64 8.37 -17.61
CA GLU A 128 -5.28 7.52 -18.63
C GLU A 128 -4.44 6.30 -19.02
N ARG A 129 -3.12 6.49 -19.13
CA ARG A 129 -2.18 5.45 -19.59
C ARG A 129 -1.34 4.85 -18.48
N GLY A 130 -1.42 5.37 -17.25
CA GLY A 130 -0.65 4.86 -16.11
C GLY A 130 0.87 4.91 -16.28
N VAL A 131 1.38 5.75 -17.19
CA VAL A 131 2.83 5.86 -17.49
C VAL A 131 3.56 6.70 -16.44
N THR A 132 2.92 7.75 -15.94
CA THR A 132 3.49 8.64 -14.94
C THR A 132 3.59 7.95 -13.58
N SER A 133 4.61 8.31 -12.79
CA SER A 133 4.77 7.83 -11.41
C SER A 133 3.49 8.02 -10.59
N ARG A 134 3.10 6.98 -9.85
CA ARG A 134 1.96 7.01 -8.93
C ARG A 134 2.35 7.69 -7.62
N HIS A 135 1.47 8.56 -7.14
CA HIS A 135 1.60 9.23 -5.84
C HIS A 135 0.37 8.92 -5.00
N LEU A 136 0.57 8.85 -3.69
CA LEU A 136 -0.49 8.85 -2.69
C LEU A 136 -0.73 10.30 -2.25
N LEU A 137 -1.97 10.74 -2.35
CA LEU A 137 -2.45 12.01 -1.82
C LEU A 137 -2.96 11.75 -0.41
N ILE A 138 -2.29 12.35 0.57
CA ILE A 138 -2.59 12.16 2.00
C ILE A 138 -3.14 13.48 2.53
N GLY A 139 -4.41 13.47 2.95
CA GLY A 139 -5.02 14.58 3.65
C GLY A 139 -4.61 14.57 5.12
N LEU A 140 -3.87 15.59 5.57
CA LEU A 140 -3.47 15.74 6.96
C LEU A 140 -4.54 16.47 7.78
N PRO A 141 -4.63 16.24 9.10
CA PRO A 141 -5.55 16.97 9.99
C PRO A 141 -5.33 18.49 10.00
N SER A 142 -4.12 18.94 9.67
CA SER A 142 -3.80 20.37 9.49
C SER A 142 -4.48 21.01 8.28
N GLY A 143 -5.09 20.20 7.41
CA GLY A 143 -5.67 20.60 6.14
C GLY A 143 -4.67 20.69 4.99
N ALA A 144 -3.39 20.35 5.22
CA ALA A 144 -2.41 20.19 4.15
C ALA A 144 -2.59 18.85 3.41
N ILE A 145 -2.34 18.85 2.11
CA ILE A 145 -2.36 17.64 1.27
C ILE A 145 -0.93 17.30 0.91
N LEU A 146 -0.43 16.18 1.44
CA LEU A 146 0.89 15.67 1.16
C LEU A 146 0.86 14.75 -0.07
N SER A 147 1.74 15.00 -1.03
CA SER A 147 1.99 14.09 -2.15
C SER A 147 3.17 13.17 -1.85
N LEU A 148 2.90 11.89 -1.59
CA LEU A 148 3.90 10.88 -1.28
C LEU A 148 4.13 9.94 -2.49
N PRO A 149 5.34 9.90 -3.07
CA PRO A 149 5.64 8.96 -4.15
C PRO A 149 5.48 7.51 -3.69
N LYS A 150 4.72 6.69 -4.44
CA LYS A 150 4.53 5.25 -4.12
C LYS A 150 5.84 4.47 -4.13
N ALA A 151 6.84 4.91 -4.90
CA ALA A 151 8.17 4.30 -4.95
C ALA A 151 8.92 4.32 -3.60
N LEU A 152 8.58 5.24 -2.67
CA LEU A 152 9.14 5.22 -1.33
C LEU A 152 8.53 4.13 -0.45
N LEU A 153 7.31 3.71 -0.76
CA LEU A 153 6.56 2.68 -0.07
C LEU A 153 6.66 1.38 -0.86
N ASP A 154 7.85 0.80 -0.96
CA ASP A 154 8.12 -0.43 -1.73
C ASP A 154 8.56 -1.55 -0.78
N PRO A 155 7.88 -2.72 -0.75
CA PRO A 155 8.24 -3.82 0.13
C PRO A 155 9.53 -4.55 -0.23
N ARG A 156 10.16 -4.20 -1.36
CA ARG A 156 11.43 -4.76 -1.82
C ARG A 156 12.65 -4.00 -1.29
N ARG A 157 12.45 -2.89 -0.58
CA ARG A 157 13.54 -2.09 -0.02
C ARG A 157 14.30 -2.89 1.04
N PRO A 158 15.60 -3.15 0.84
CA PRO A 158 16.37 -4.02 1.72
C PRO A 158 16.76 -3.31 3.02
N GLU A 159 16.75 -4.02 4.14
CA GLU A 159 17.31 -3.49 5.40
C GLU A 159 18.83 -3.31 5.29
N VAL A 160 19.51 -4.28 4.69
CA VAL A 160 20.95 -4.23 4.40
C VAL A 160 21.15 -4.26 2.89
N PRO A 161 21.76 -3.23 2.29
CA PRO A 161 21.97 -3.17 0.85
C PRO A 161 22.83 -4.34 0.35
N THR A 162 22.47 -4.87 -0.81
CA THR A 162 23.20 -5.90 -1.55
C THR A 162 23.55 -5.38 -2.94
N GLU A 163 24.53 -5.97 -3.63
CA GLU A 163 24.90 -5.54 -4.98
C GLU A 163 23.71 -5.58 -5.95
N GLN A 164 22.88 -6.63 -5.90
CA GLN A 164 21.66 -6.75 -6.72
C GLN A 164 20.66 -5.61 -6.46
N THR A 165 20.43 -5.25 -5.20
CA THR A 165 19.49 -4.18 -4.86
C THR A 165 20.03 -2.80 -5.22
N ARG A 166 21.35 -2.63 -5.23
CA ARG A 166 22.04 -1.42 -5.73
C ARG A 166 21.93 -1.31 -7.25
N GLU A 167 22.08 -2.41 -7.99
CA GLU A 167 21.87 -2.44 -9.45
C GLU A 167 20.44 -2.03 -9.83
N GLU A 168 19.46 -2.37 -8.98
CA GLU A 168 18.06 -1.96 -9.16
C GLU A 168 17.74 -0.55 -8.64
N ASN A 169 18.75 0.18 -8.13
CA ASN A 169 18.60 1.50 -7.49
C ASN A 169 17.55 1.53 -6.37
N LEU A 170 17.40 0.42 -5.63
CA LEU A 170 16.51 0.37 -4.49
C LEU A 170 17.12 1.13 -3.31
N ILE A 171 16.37 2.11 -2.82
CA ILE A 171 16.75 2.86 -1.63
C ILE A 171 16.67 1.91 -0.43
N PRO A 172 17.69 1.85 0.45
CA PRO A 172 17.65 1.01 1.64
C PRO A 172 16.42 1.33 2.50
N TYR A 173 15.87 0.34 3.19
CA TYR A 173 14.70 0.52 4.04
C TYR A 173 14.98 1.56 5.12
N SER A 174 14.17 2.60 5.14
CA SER A 174 14.08 3.56 6.24
C SER A 174 12.65 3.52 6.74
N PRO A 175 12.41 3.09 7.99
CA PRO A 175 11.07 2.96 8.53
C PRO A 175 10.37 4.31 8.65
N ASP A 176 11.11 5.39 8.87
CA ASP A 176 10.54 6.72 9.11
C ASP A 176 10.22 7.44 7.79
N VAL A 177 8.93 7.66 7.53
CA VAL A 177 8.45 8.42 6.37
C VAL A 177 8.34 9.88 6.73
N GLN A 178 9.32 10.66 6.29
CA GLN A 178 9.41 12.09 6.59
C GLN A 178 8.37 12.92 5.83
N ILE A 179 7.80 13.91 6.53
CA ILE A 179 6.92 14.92 5.96
C ILE A 179 7.76 16.15 5.61
N HIS A 180 7.84 16.46 4.32
CA HIS A 180 8.51 17.63 3.78
C HIS A 180 7.48 18.63 3.28
N ALA A 181 7.56 19.89 3.73
CA ALA A 181 6.57 20.91 3.38
C ALA A 181 6.56 21.23 1.88
N GLU A 182 7.68 21.01 1.20
CA GLU A 182 7.85 21.13 -0.25
C GLU A 182 6.98 20.14 -1.04
N ARG A 183 6.46 19.10 -0.37
CA ARG A 183 5.55 18.10 -0.98
C ARG A 183 4.08 18.40 -0.72
N PHE A 184 3.76 19.53 -0.08
CA PHE A 184 2.37 19.97 0.07
C PHE A 184 1.88 20.60 -1.23
N ILE A 185 0.79 20.07 -1.78
CA ILE A 185 0.27 20.52 -3.08
C ILE A 185 -0.65 21.75 -2.96
N ASN A 186 -1.22 21.99 -1.78
CA ASN A 186 -2.20 23.04 -1.53
C ASN A 186 -1.60 24.23 -0.75
N TYR A 187 -0.49 24.78 -1.25
CA TYR A 187 0.25 25.88 -0.64
C TYR A 187 -0.65 26.95 0.00
N ASN A 188 -0.58 27.10 1.33
CA ASN A 188 -1.40 28.03 2.15
C ASN A 188 -2.93 27.94 1.97
N GLN A 189 -3.45 26.94 1.26
CA GLN A 189 -4.88 26.70 1.03
C GLN A 189 -5.34 25.48 1.81
N THR A 190 -5.42 25.60 3.14
CA THR A 190 -5.76 24.48 4.01
C THR A 190 -7.24 24.10 3.89
N ILE A 191 -7.51 22.80 3.85
CA ILE A 191 -8.86 22.24 3.78
C ILE A 191 -9.22 21.67 5.13
N SER A 192 -10.11 22.35 5.85
CA SER A 192 -10.57 21.86 7.16
C SER A 192 -11.45 20.62 7.02
N ARG A 193 -11.22 19.62 7.90
CA ARG A 193 -12.03 18.39 8.00
C ARG A 193 -12.22 17.69 6.64
N MET A 194 -11.12 17.46 5.95
CA MET A 194 -11.11 16.76 4.66
C MET A 194 -11.76 15.37 4.79
N LYS A 195 -12.80 15.13 4.00
CA LYS A 195 -13.54 13.86 4.02
C LYS A 195 -13.14 12.89 2.90
N GLY A 196 -12.55 13.41 1.83
CA GLY A 196 -12.19 12.64 0.65
C GLY A 196 -11.35 13.47 -0.31
N ILE A 197 -10.63 12.77 -1.20
CA ILE A 197 -9.91 13.33 -2.33
C ILE A 197 -10.45 12.60 -3.57
N TYR A 198 -10.64 13.32 -4.67
CA TYR A 198 -11.02 12.73 -5.94
C TYR A 198 -9.92 12.99 -6.96
N THR A 199 -9.56 11.97 -7.75
CA THR A 199 -8.56 12.05 -8.80
C THR A 199 -9.19 11.63 -10.13
N ALA A 200 -8.86 12.34 -11.21
CA ALA A 200 -9.38 12.09 -12.55
C ALA A 200 -8.25 12.16 -13.59
N PRO A 201 -8.28 11.32 -14.64
CA PRO A 201 -7.37 11.39 -15.78
C PRO A 201 -7.51 12.64 -16.64
#